data_AF-A0AB39TJL2-F1
#
_entry.id   AF-A0AB39TJL2-F1
#
_cell.length_a   1.000
_cell.length_b   1.000
_cell.length_c   1.000
_cell.angle_alpha   90.00
_cell.angle_beta   90.00
_cell.angle_gamma   90.00
#
_symmetry.space_group_name_H-M   'P 1'
#
loop_
_entity.id
_entity.type
_entity.pdbx_description
1 polymer ?
#
loop_
_entity_poly.entity_id
_entity_poly.type
_entity_poly.pdbx_seq_one_letter_code
_entity_poly.pdbx_strand_id
1 'polypeptide(L)'
;MPHQRADITKAKLNASDAVEMRRTGMTYQAIGDALGVNRKTAWRYVQDAMAERARETAPARDALIGEQLAVIETVLDGLLPKVATGDTRAAEVVIKAMDRHARLFGLDAPVRVKAELTDERIARVRQLAEQIAEVGQ
;
A
#
# COMPACT_ATOMS: atom_id res chain seq x y z
N MET A 1 -32.92 28.58 -10.02
CA MET A 1 -31.91 28.62 -8.94
C MET A 1 -30.67 27.81 -9.34
N PRO A 2 -29.61 28.42 -9.92
CA PRO A 2 -28.48 27.71 -10.53
C PRO A 2 -27.11 27.94 -9.83
N HIS A 3 -27.01 27.78 -8.50
CA HIS A 3 -25.77 28.08 -7.76
C HIS A 3 -24.79 26.90 -7.56
N GLN A 4 -25.19 25.67 -7.88
CA GLN A 4 -24.46 24.48 -7.41
C GLN A 4 -23.22 24.10 -8.24
N ARG A 5 -23.15 24.47 -9.53
CA ARG A 5 -22.01 24.09 -10.41
C ARG A 5 -20.77 24.97 -10.24
N ALA A 6 -20.95 26.26 -9.93
CA ALA A 6 -19.84 27.21 -9.75
C ALA A 6 -19.07 26.93 -8.44
N ASP A 7 -19.78 26.53 -7.38
CA ASP A 7 -19.20 26.30 -6.05
C ASP A 7 -18.32 25.04 -6.02
N ILE A 8 -18.71 23.99 -6.77
CA ILE A 8 -17.94 22.74 -6.92
C ILE A 8 -16.59 23.00 -7.62
N THR A 9 -16.58 23.89 -8.63
CA THR A 9 -15.38 24.21 -9.40
C THR A 9 -14.37 24.98 -8.55
N LYS A 10 -14.85 25.94 -7.76
CA LYS A 10 -14.02 26.71 -6.81
C LYS A 10 -13.46 25.80 -5.70
N ALA A 11 -14.29 24.91 -5.16
CA ALA A 11 -13.84 23.94 -4.15
C ALA A 11 -12.76 23.00 -4.70
N LYS A 12 -12.87 22.55 -5.96
CA LYS A 12 -11.87 21.69 -6.61
C LYS A 12 -10.55 22.42 -6.84
N LEU A 13 -10.59 23.68 -7.27
CA LEU A 13 -9.39 24.52 -7.42
C LEU A 13 -8.68 24.72 -6.07
N ASN A 14 -9.45 25.06 -5.03
CA ASN A 14 -8.92 25.22 -3.68
C ASN A 14 -8.30 23.92 -3.12
N ALA A 15 -8.80 22.75 -3.51
CA ALA A 15 -8.24 21.46 -3.12
C ALA A 15 -6.89 21.16 -3.80
N SER A 16 -6.77 21.48 -5.10
CA SER A 16 -5.51 21.37 -5.84
C SER A 16 -4.43 22.30 -5.27
N ASP A 17 -4.78 23.54 -4.95
CA ASP A 17 -3.85 24.52 -4.40
C ASP A 17 -3.42 24.13 -2.97
N ALA A 18 -4.35 23.65 -2.15
CA ALA A 18 -4.07 23.21 -0.79
C ALA A 18 -3.05 22.05 -0.74
N VAL A 19 -3.15 21.06 -1.64
CA VAL A 19 -2.23 19.92 -1.64
C VAL A 19 -0.82 20.30 -2.09
N GLU A 20 -0.66 21.22 -3.04
CA GLU A 20 0.66 21.74 -3.44
C GLU A 20 1.30 22.58 -2.34
N MET A 21 0.53 23.45 -1.67
CA MET A 21 0.99 24.19 -0.49
C MET A 21 1.40 23.24 0.66
N ARG A 22 0.68 22.13 0.85
CA ARG A 22 1.09 21.13 1.84
C ARG A 22 2.40 20.44 1.45
N ARG A 23 2.61 20.16 0.17
CA ARG A 23 3.83 19.52 -0.36
C ARG A 23 5.08 20.37 -0.18
N THR A 24 4.93 21.69 -0.20
CA THR A 24 6.02 22.65 0.07
C THR A 24 6.29 22.87 1.57
N GLY A 25 5.56 22.18 2.45
CA GLY A 25 5.81 22.16 3.90
C GLY A 25 4.91 23.08 4.73
N MET A 26 3.94 23.78 4.13
CA MET A 26 3.03 24.66 4.87
C MET A 26 2.16 23.86 5.86
N THR A 27 1.83 24.48 7.00
CA THR A 27 0.90 23.91 7.99
C THR A 27 -0.54 24.07 7.52
N TYR A 28 -1.47 23.23 7.99
CA TYR A 28 -2.89 23.37 7.64
C TYR A 28 -3.49 24.72 8.05
N GLN A 29 -2.93 25.35 9.08
CA GLN A 29 -3.34 26.69 9.48
C GLN A 29 -2.93 27.71 8.41
N ALA A 30 -1.64 27.72 8.03
CA ALA A 30 -1.12 28.62 7.01
C ALA A 30 -1.79 28.43 5.64
N ILE A 31 -2.15 27.19 5.29
CA ILE A 31 -2.92 26.88 4.08
C ILE A 31 -4.34 27.46 4.16
N GLY A 32 -5.00 27.33 5.32
CA GLY A 32 -6.31 27.93 5.55
C GLY A 32 -6.27 29.45 5.40
N ASP A 33 -5.27 30.09 6.01
CA ASP A 33 -5.07 31.53 5.94
C ASP A 33 -4.81 31.99 4.50
N ALA A 34 -4.01 31.24 3.73
CA ALA A 34 -3.72 31.53 2.32
C ALA A 34 -4.95 31.36 1.40
N LEU A 35 -5.84 30.41 1.69
CA LEU A 35 -7.03 30.11 0.89
C LEU A 35 -8.30 30.81 1.40
N GLY A 36 -8.21 31.58 2.49
CA GLY A 36 -9.35 32.25 3.12
C GLY A 36 -10.36 31.27 3.75
N VAL A 37 -9.91 30.12 4.24
CA VAL A 37 -10.76 29.09 4.88
C VAL A 37 -10.23 28.68 6.25
N ASN A 38 -11.08 28.10 7.09
CA ASN A 38 -10.61 27.59 8.39
C ASN A 38 -9.67 26.37 8.22
N ARG A 39 -8.82 26.15 9.23
CA ARG A 39 -7.87 25.02 9.31
C ARG A 39 -8.48 23.65 9.00
N LYS A 40 -9.69 23.39 9.49
CA LYS A 40 -10.40 22.11 9.28
C LYS A 40 -10.78 21.90 7.81
N THR A 41 -11.18 22.99 7.15
CA THR A 41 -11.53 23.00 5.72
C THR A 41 -10.28 22.83 4.86
N ALA A 42 -9.18 23.52 5.20
CA ALA A 42 -7.88 23.31 4.55
C ALA A 42 -7.38 21.87 4.68
N TRP A 43 -7.48 21.28 5.87
CA TRP A 43 -7.15 19.86 6.07
C TRP A 43 -7.99 18.95 5.16
N ARG A 44 -9.33 19.16 5.12
CA ARG A 44 -10.23 18.38 4.27
C ARG A 44 -9.85 18.50 2.79
N TYR A 45 -9.60 19.71 2.30
CA TYR A 45 -9.15 19.96 0.93
C TYR A 45 -7.87 19.21 0.57
N VAL A 46 -6.88 19.19 1.46
CA VAL A 46 -5.66 18.38 1.27
C VAL A 46 -5.99 16.89 1.21
N GLN A 47 -6.82 16.37 2.13
CA GLN A 47 -7.17 14.95 2.14
C GLN A 47 -7.96 14.54 0.90
N ASP A 48 -8.93 15.35 0.48
CA ASP A 48 -9.74 15.08 -0.70
C ASP A 48 -8.88 15.05 -1.97
N ALA A 49 -7.95 16.01 -2.12
CA ALA A 49 -7.02 16.05 -3.24
C ALA A 49 -6.01 14.88 -3.22
N MET A 50 -5.50 14.49 -2.04
CA MET A 50 -4.62 13.31 -1.92
C MET A 50 -5.37 12.02 -2.25
N ALA A 51 -6.61 11.87 -1.78
CA ALA A 51 -7.45 10.71 -2.08
C ALA A 51 -7.83 10.63 -3.56
N GLU A 52 -8.11 11.78 -4.20
CA GLU A 52 -8.38 11.83 -5.63
C GLU A 52 -7.14 11.45 -6.45
N ARG A 53 -5.97 12.00 -6.13
CA ARG A 53 -4.70 11.58 -6.75
C ARG A 53 -4.43 10.09 -6.55
N ALA A 54 -4.70 9.56 -5.36
CA ALA A 54 -4.56 8.13 -5.10
C ALA A 54 -5.54 7.29 -5.94
N ARG A 55 -6.77 7.76 -6.14
CA ARG A 55 -7.76 7.14 -7.04
C ARG A 55 -7.37 7.20 -8.51
N GLU A 56 -6.72 8.26 -8.96
CA GLU A 56 -6.19 8.38 -10.32
C GLU A 56 -4.93 7.50 -10.51
N THR A 57 -4.13 7.33 -9.45
CA THR A 57 -2.89 6.54 -9.49
C THR A 57 -3.12 5.03 -9.35
N ALA A 58 -4.19 4.58 -8.66
CA ALA A 58 -4.49 3.16 -8.49
C ALA A 58 -4.74 2.40 -9.82
N PRO A 59 -5.51 2.95 -10.78
CA PRO A 59 -5.62 2.41 -12.14
C PRO A 59 -4.27 2.30 -12.85
N ALA A 60 -3.36 3.27 -12.63
CA ALA A 60 -2.01 3.23 -13.18
C ALA A 60 -1.17 2.12 -12.55
N ARG A 61 -1.33 1.86 -11.25
CA ARG A 61 -0.62 0.78 -10.55
C ARG A 61 -1.00 -0.60 -11.10
N ASP A 62 -2.29 -0.88 -11.26
CA ASP A 62 -2.72 -2.21 -11.70
C ASP A 62 -2.38 -2.42 -13.19
N ALA A 63 -2.45 -1.38 -14.02
CA ALA A 63 -1.97 -1.41 -15.40
C ALA A 63 -0.45 -1.70 -15.48
N LEU A 64 0.36 -1.05 -14.65
CA LEU A 64 1.81 -1.30 -14.56
C LEU A 64 2.12 -2.72 -14.07
N ILE A 65 1.34 -3.25 -13.12
CA ILE A 65 1.46 -4.65 -12.70
C ILE A 65 1.15 -5.58 -13.88
N GLY A 66 0.09 -5.31 -14.64
CA GLY A 66 -0.26 -6.09 -15.83
C GLY A 66 0.83 -6.10 -16.90
N GLU A 67 1.42 -4.93 -17.21
CA GLU A 67 2.54 -4.82 -18.15
C GLU A 67 3.77 -5.61 -17.67
N GLN A 68 4.11 -5.48 -16.39
CA GLN A 68 5.23 -6.21 -15.80
C GLN A 68 5.00 -7.73 -15.81
N LEU A 69 3.76 -8.18 -15.59
CA LEU A 69 3.40 -9.60 -15.66
C LEU A 69 3.56 -10.15 -17.09
N ALA A 70 3.09 -9.41 -18.10
CA ALA A 70 3.23 -9.83 -19.50
C ALA A 70 4.71 -10.01 -19.90
N VAL A 71 5.60 -9.14 -19.42
CA VAL A 71 7.06 -9.28 -19.62
C VAL A 71 7.59 -10.53 -18.93
N ILE A 72 7.17 -10.79 -17.69
CA ILE A 72 7.61 -11.97 -16.93
C ILE A 72 7.14 -13.26 -17.63
N GLU A 73 5.88 -13.33 -18.05
CA GLU A 73 5.32 -14.48 -18.78
C GLU A 73 6.10 -14.75 -20.06
N THR A 74 6.41 -13.69 -20.83
CA THR A 74 7.24 -13.80 -22.04
C THR A 74 8.62 -14.39 -21.76
N VAL A 75 9.27 -13.99 -20.65
CA VAL A 75 10.58 -14.52 -20.24
C VAL A 75 10.47 -15.99 -19.82
N LEU A 76 9.43 -16.34 -19.06
CA LEU A 76 9.19 -17.72 -18.63
C LEU A 76 8.97 -18.62 -19.84
N ASP A 77 8.08 -18.26 -20.76
CA ASP A 77 7.79 -19.03 -21.97
C ASP A 77 9.04 -19.27 -22.82
N GLY A 78 9.90 -18.25 -22.96
CA GLY A 78 11.13 -18.35 -23.73
C GLY A 78 12.23 -19.21 -23.09
N LEU A 79 12.27 -19.32 -21.76
CA LEU A 79 13.37 -19.97 -21.04
C LEU A 79 13.02 -21.34 -20.48
N LEU A 80 11.75 -21.61 -20.17
CA LEU A 80 11.29 -22.90 -19.64
C LEU A 80 11.74 -24.10 -20.50
N PRO A 81 11.71 -24.06 -21.85
CA PRO A 81 12.24 -25.16 -22.67
C PRO A 81 13.73 -25.43 -22.44
N LYS A 82 14.54 -24.38 -22.22
CA LYS A 82 15.98 -24.52 -21.94
C LYS A 82 16.22 -25.09 -20.54
N VAL A 83 15.42 -24.66 -19.56
CA VAL A 83 15.45 -25.24 -18.21
C VAL A 83 15.16 -26.74 -18.26
N ALA A 84 14.18 -27.17 -19.06
CA ALA A 84 13.85 -28.59 -19.24
C ALA A 84 15.03 -29.40 -19.81
N THR A 85 15.93 -28.76 -20.58
CA THR A 85 17.16 -29.38 -21.10
C THR A 85 18.35 -29.32 -20.14
N GLY A 86 18.18 -28.77 -18.94
CA GLY A 86 19.24 -28.70 -17.92
C GLY A 86 20.13 -27.46 -18.01
N ASP A 87 19.74 -26.43 -18.75
CA ASP A 87 20.47 -25.15 -18.79
C ASP A 87 20.34 -24.42 -17.43
N THR A 88 21.43 -24.44 -16.66
CA THR A 88 21.50 -23.86 -15.32
C THR A 88 21.39 -22.33 -15.33
N ARG A 89 21.85 -21.68 -16.41
CA ARG A 89 21.76 -20.23 -16.58
C ARG A 89 20.31 -19.81 -16.82
N ALA A 90 19.59 -20.56 -17.65
CA ALA A 90 18.16 -20.36 -17.85
C ALA A 90 17.38 -20.59 -16.55
N ALA A 91 17.76 -21.60 -15.76
CA ALA A 91 17.12 -21.92 -14.49
C ALA A 91 17.26 -20.78 -13.47
N GLU A 92 18.46 -20.17 -13.35
CA GLU A 92 18.67 -19.00 -12.50
C GLU A 92 17.76 -17.82 -12.87
N VAL A 93 17.58 -17.56 -14.17
CA VAL A 93 16.74 -16.46 -14.65
C VAL A 93 15.26 -16.76 -14.40
N VAL A 94 14.81 -17.99 -14.66
CA VAL A 94 13.43 -18.44 -14.39
C VAL A 94 13.09 -18.34 -12.92
N ILE A 95 13.97 -18.78 -12.01
CA ILE A 95 13.75 -18.67 -10.56
C ILE A 95 13.59 -17.19 -10.13
N LYS A 96 14.41 -16.29 -10.66
CA LYS A 96 14.29 -14.85 -10.38
C LYS A 96 12.98 -14.25 -10.92
N ALA A 97 12.56 -14.69 -12.10
CA ALA A 97 11.29 -14.26 -12.70
C ALA A 97 10.09 -14.75 -11.86
N MET A 98 10.11 -16.02 -11.42
CA MET A 98 9.10 -16.61 -10.54
C MET A 98 9.04 -15.94 -9.17
N ASP A 99 10.18 -15.59 -8.59
CA ASP A 99 10.24 -14.84 -7.34
C ASP A 99 9.62 -13.43 -7.49
N ARG A 100 9.89 -12.74 -8.60
CA ARG A 100 9.24 -11.45 -8.88
C ARG A 100 7.74 -11.60 -9.08
N HIS A 101 7.31 -12.66 -9.76
CA HIS A 101 5.90 -13.01 -9.96
C HIS A 101 5.19 -13.25 -8.61
N ALA A 102 5.79 -14.06 -7.74
CA ALA A 102 5.26 -14.35 -6.40
C ALA A 102 5.09 -13.08 -5.55
N ARG A 103 6.03 -12.14 -5.63
CA ARG A 103 5.91 -10.83 -4.95
C ARG A 103 4.80 -9.95 -5.51
N LEU A 104 4.58 -9.94 -6.83
CA LEU A 104 3.51 -9.16 -7.46
C LEU A 104 2.11 -9.68 -7.08
N PHE A 105 1.96 -10.99 -6.98
CA PHE A 105 0.71 -11.64 -6.56
C PHE A 105 0.55 -11.78 -5.04
N GLY A 106 1.60 -11.48 -4.27
CA GLY A 106 1.60 -11.64 -2.81
C GLY A 106 1.58 -13.10 -2.35
N LEU A 107 2.07 -14.03 -3.18
CA LEU A 107 2.13 -15.46 -2.85
C LEU A 107 3.06 -15.76 -1.66
N ASP A 108 4.08 -14.92 -1.47
CA ASP A 108 5.03 -15.00 -0.35
C ASP A 108 4.60 -14.15 0.86
N ALA A 109 3.38 -13.61 0.87
CA ALA A 109 2.92 -12.80 1.99
C ALA A 109 2.86 -13.66 3.26
N PRO A 110 3.45 -13.21 4.39
CA PRO A 110 3.38 -13.96 5.64
C PRO A 110 1.92 -14.11 6.05
N VAL A 111 1.53 -15.33 6.42
CA VAL A 111 0.21 -15.61 7.00
C VAL A 111 0.10 -14.77 8.28
N ARG A 112 -0.73 -13.73 8.25
CA ARG A 112 -1.00 -12.90 9.42
C ARG A 112 -1.82 -13.73 10.41
N VAL A 113 -1.14 -14.34 11.38
CA VAL A 113 -1.80 -14.99 12.51
C VAL A 113 -2.33 -13.89 13.42
N LYS A 114 -3.66 -13.70 13.46
CA LYS A 114 -4.31 -12.95 14.54
C LYS A 114 -4.23 -13.78 15.82
N ALA A 115 -3.19 -13.54 16.61
CA ALA A 115 -3.13 -14.05 17.96
C ALA A 115 -4.02 -13.16 18.85
N GLU A 116 -5.24 -13.61 19.12
CA GLU A 116 -6.07 -12.99 20.15
C GLU A 116 -5.52 -13.39 21.52
N LEU A 117 -5.18 -12.38 22.32
CA LEU A 117 -4.90 -12.51 23.74
C LEU A 117 -6.24 -12.60 24.47
N THR A 118 -6.63 -13.81 24.85
CA THR A 118 -7.75 -14.03 25.76
C THR A 118 -7.23 -14.05 27.19
N ASP A 119 -8.06 -13.62 28.15
CA ASP A 119 -7.72 -13.65 29.58
C ASP A 119 -7.34 -15.07 30.04
N GLU A 120 -8.01 -16.08 29.46
CA GLU A 120 -7.75 -17.50 29.70
C GLU A 120 -6.35 -17.94 29.21
N ARG A 121 -5.92 -17.44 28.05
CA ARG A 121 -4.57 -17.68 27.53
C ARG A 121 -3.49 -17.01 28.39
N ILE A 122 -3.76 -15.81 28.90
CA ILE A 122 -2.85 -15.09 29.81
C ILE A 122 -2.71 -15.87 31.12
N ALA A 123 -3.82 -16.36 31.67
CA ALA A 123 -3.81 -17.19 32.88
C ALA A 123 -3.01 -18.48 32.67
N ARG A 124 -3.18 -19.14 31.51
CA ARG A 124 -2.44 -20.37 31.18
C ARG A 124 -0.94 -20.15 31.06
N VAL A 125 -0.51 -19.04 30.46
CA VAL A 125 0.92 -18.69 30.33
C VAL A 125 1.57 -18.47 31.71
N ARG A 126 0.86 -17.80 32.62
CA ARG A 126 1.34 -17.60 34.00
C ARG A 126 1.49 -18.92 34.75
N GLN A 127 0.47 -19.77 34.67
CA GLN A 127 0.49 -21.10 35.29
C GLN A 127 1.67 -21.95 34.78
N LEU A 128 1.95 -21.91 33.47
CA LEU A 128 3.05 -22.66 32.89
C LEU A 128 4.42 -22.12 33.34
N ALA A 129 4.54 -20.80 33.51
CA ALA A 129 5.77 -20.16 34.00
C ALA A 129 6.08 -20.57 35.45
N GLU A 130 5.06 -20.65 36.30
CA GLU A 130 5.18 -21.16 37.67
C GLU A 130 5.63 -22.63 37.70
N GLN A 131 5.01 -23.48 36.87
CA GLN A 131 5.39 -24.89 36.78
C GLN A 131 6.83 -25.11 36.30
N ILE A 132 7.31 -24.28 35.35
CA ILE A 132 8.69 -24.36 34.88
C ILE A 132 9.67 -23.94 35.99
N ALA A 133 9.31 -22.95 36.80
CA ALA A 133 10.12 -22.51 37.94
C ALA A 133 10.23 -23.59 39.03
N GLU A 134 9.17 -24.37 39.26
CA GLU A 134 9.15 -25.47 40.22
C GLU A 134 9.96 -26.69 39.76
N VAL A 135 9.92 -27.03 38.46
CA VAL A 135 10.66 -28.18 37.90
C VAL A 135 12.16 -27.90 37.73
N GLY A 136 12.55 -26.62 37.72
CA GLY A 136 13.96 -26.19 37.64
C GLY A 136 14.71 -26.16 38.98
N GLN A 137 14.06 -26.49 40.10
CA GLN A 137 14.68 -26.67 41.42
C GLN A 137 14.91 -28.16 41.73
#